data_AF-A0A5D0WKK9-F1
#
_entry.id   AF-A0A5D0WKK9-F1
#
_cell.length_a   1.000
_cell.length_b   1.000
_cell.length_c   1.000
_cell.angle_alpha   90.00
_cell.angle_beta   90.00
_cell.angle_gamma   90.00
#
_symmetry.space_group_name_H-M   'P 1'
#
loop_
_entity.id
_entity.type
_entity.pdbx_description
1 polymer ?
#
loop_
_entity_poly.entity_id
_entity_poly.type
_entity_poly.pdbx_seq_one_letter_code
_entity_poly.pdbx_strand_id
1 'polypeptide(L)'
;MSGWMYSVNNDFPGYGLDGYTPSDGDVFRLQFTLWGYGADLGQDFQGGMTPINQTDKTDLTKLLAEINSSGKKSQYLKDATFKSLYNQAYTMMMDLEATTKQVRELHANLKASIPVVTEPVAATYHTHIQNVGWETAWKTDGVMSGTSGQSLRLEGIEVKLTGTEGYDVGIRYKTHIENIGWENVWKTNGEMSGTKGQGLRLEGIDIELTGADANQFDVYYQVHAQNFGWLDWAVNGASAGTAGFGYRLEGIRISVVPKGAAAPGSTARPFVQNNQ
;
A
#
# COMPACT_ATOMS: atom_id res chain seq x y z
N MET A 1 2.14 26.91 42.71
CA MET A 1 1.38 27.59 41.63
C MET A 1 0.84 26.55 40.68
N SER A 2 -0.29 26.81 40.01
CA SER A 2 -0.83 25.97 38.94
C SER A 2 -0.60 26.63 37.58
N GLY A 3 -0.44 25.84 36.53
CA GLY A 3 -0.23 26.37 35.18
C GLY A 3 0.23 25.32 34.18
N TRP A 4 0.37 25.73 32.92
CA TRP A 4 0.94 24.90 31.88
C TRP A 4 2.47 24.89 31.99
N MET A 5 3.05 23.69 31.96
CA MET A 5 4.48 23.45 31.90
C MET A 5 4.79 22.53 30.73
N TYR A 6 6.00 22.61 30.21
CA TYR A 6 6.45 21.67 29.19
C TYR A 6 7.70 20.94 29.65
N SER A 7 7.81 19.69 29.24
CA SER A 7 9.01 18.88 29.36
C SER A 7 9.41 18.33 28.00
N VAL A 8 10.70 18.09 27.84
CA VAL A 8 11.25 17.39 26.69
C VAL A 8 12.05 16.21 27.22
N ASN A 9 11.71 15.00 26.78
CA ASN A 9 12.35 13.76 27.24
C ASN A 9 12.31 13.58 28.78
N ASN A 10 11.22 14.06 29.41
CA ASN A 10 10.98 14.16 30.86
C ASN A 10 11.79 15.22 31.62
N ASP A 11 12.60 16.01 30.92
CA ASP A 11 13.34 17.13 31.52
C ASP A 11 12.58 18.45 31.31
N PHE A 12 12.48 19.27 32.36
CA PHE A 12 11.90 20.61 32.26
C PHE A 12 13.01 21.64 32.01
N PRO A 13 13.06 22.30 30.83
CA PRO A 13 14.25 23.06 30.43
C PRO A 13 14.49 24.38 31.20
N GLY A 14 13.54 24.84 32.01
CA GLY A 14 13.69 26.04 32.85
C GLY A 14 13.61 27.39 32.11
N TYR A 15 13.33 27.38 30.81
CA TYR A 15 13.08 28.57 29.97
C TYR A 15 11.78 28.41 29.17
N GLY A 16 11.31 29.49 28.55
CA GLY A 16 10.06 29.51 27.77
C GLY A 16 10.05 28.54 26.58
N LEU A 17 8.85 28.14 26.15
CA LEU A 17 8.66 27.20 25.03
C LEU A 17 9.34 27.67 23.73
N ASP A 18 9.39 28.99 23.54
CA ASP A 18 10.00 29.68 22.40
C ASP A 18 11.52 29.53 22.33
N GLY A 19 12.15 29.15 23.44
CA GLY A 19 13.59 28.91 23.52
C GLY A 19 14.01 27.49 23.10
N TYR A 20 13.08 26.55 22.93
CA TYR A 20 13.40 25.17 22.56
C TYR A 20 13.25 24.93 21.06
N THR A 21 14.25 24.29 20.43
CA THR A 21 14.17 23.84 19.04
C THR A 21 14.05 22.31 19.03
N PRO A 22 12.88 21.76 18.64
CA PRO A 22 12.67 20.32 18.58
C PRO A 22 13.64 19.61 17.64
N SER A 23 14.12 18.44 18.09
CA SER A 23 14.91 17.51 17.30
C SER A 23 14.14 16.22 17.04
N ASP A 24 14.52 15.49 16.00
CA ASP A 24 13.92 14.19 15.72
C ASP A 24 14.13 13.22 16.90
N GLY A 25 13.08 12.48 17.25
CA GLY A 25 13.08 11.58 18.41
C GLY A 25 12.75 12.22 19.76
N ASP A 26 12.59 13.55 19.84
CA ASP A 26 12.13 14.22 21.06
C ASP A 26 10.72 13.81 21.46
N VAL A 27 10.51 13.58 22.76
CA VAL A 27 9.16 13.50 23.33
C VAL A 27 8.83 14.79 24.05
N PHE A 28 8.06 15.60 23.36
CA PHE A 28 7.54 16.86 23.87
C PHE A 28 6.24 16.66 24.62
N ARG A 29 6.11 17.20 25.83
CA ARG A 29 4.89 17.13 26.63
C ARG A 29 4.49 18.51 27.10
N LEU A 30 3.21 18.83 26.97
CA LEU A 30 2.58 19.99 27.58
C LEU A 30 1.60 19.49 28.65
N GLN A 31 1.86 19.84 29.90
CA GLN A 31 1.18 19.29 31.08
C GLN A 31 0.71 20.43 31.98
N PHE A 32 -0.47 20.29 32.59
CA PHE A 32 -0.98 21.26 33.55
C PHE A 32 -0.62 20.79 34.97
N THR A 33 0.17 21.58 35.70
CA THR A 33 0.45 21.35 37.12
C THR A 33 -0.64 22.00 37.97
N LEU A 34 -1.05 21.30 39.02
CA LEU A 34 -2.01 21.76 40.02
C LEU A 34 -1.34 22.07 41.36
N TRP A 35 -0.13 21.58 41.60
CA TRP A 35 0.47 21.56 42.93
C TRP A 35 2.00 21.69 42.93
N GLY A 36 2.53 22.26 44.03
CA GLY A 36 3.96 22.21 44.35
C GLY A 36 4.94 22.83 43.34
N TYR A 37 4.48 23.72 42.44
CA TYR A 37 5.29 24.33 41.37
C TYR A 37 5.80 23.29 40.33
N GLY A 38 4.97 22.30 40.01
CA GLY A 38 5.36 21.21 39.10
C GLY A 38 5.87 19.97 39.83
N ALA A 39 5.90 19.96 41.16
CA ALA A 39 6.27 18.78 41.95
C ALA A 39 5.33 17.58 41.68
N ASP A 40 4.06 17.83 41.37
CA ASP A 40 3.10 16.82 40.90
C ASP A 40 3.44 16.27 39.51
N LEU A 41 4.27 16.98 38.74
CA LEU A 41 4.82 16.59 37.45
C LEU A 41 6.24 15.99 37.56
N GLY A 42 6.76 15.79 38.76
CA GLY A 42 8.13 15.30 39.00
C GLY A 42 9.20 16.38 38.93
N GLN A 43 8.83 17.66 38.80
CA GLN A 43 9.78 18.76 38.73
C GLN A 43 10.28 19.17 40.11
N ASP A 44 11.60 19.17 40.30
CA ASP A 44 12.26 19.73 41.48
C ASP A 44 12.64 21.20 41.22
N PHE A 45 11.94 22.14 41.86
CA PHE A 45 12.20 23.57 41.71
C PHE A 45 12.61 24.17 43.05
N GLN A 46 13.55 25.12 43.02
CA GLN A 46 14.02 25.78 44.24
C GLN A 46 12.88 26.55 44.92
N GLY A 47 12.58 26.21 46.18
CA GLY A 47 11.43 26.76 46.92
C GLY A 47 10.09 26.08 46.60
N GLY A 48 10.10 25.01 45.80
CA GLY A 48 8.97 24.13 45.54
C GLY A 48 8.80 23.04 46.61
N MET A 49 7.90 22.10 46.33
CA MET A 49 7.67 20.93 47.19
C MET A 49 8.45 19.72 46.66
N THR A 50 8.65 18.70 47.52
CA THR A 50 9.29 17.46 47.08
C THR A 50 8.52 16.83 45.92
N PRO A 51 9.16 16.53 44.78
CA PRO A 51 8.48 15.96 43.63
C PRO A 51 7.95 14.57 43.90
N ILE A 52 6.80 14.24 43.29
CA ILE A 52 6.34 12.85 43.26
C ILE A 52 7.18 12.05 42.27
N ASN A 53 7.41 10.77 42.56
CA ASN A 53 8.05 9.89 41.62
C ASN A 53 7.10 9.60 40.45
N GLN A 54 7.36 10.21 39.29
CA GLN A 54 6.58 9.97 38.09
C GLN A 54 7.08 8.76 37.32
N THR A 55 6.15 7.96 36.82
CA THR A 55 6.49 6.91 35.87
C THR A 55 6.81 7.51 34.51
N ASP A 56 7.99 7.18 33.98
CA ASP A 56 8.37 7.48 32.61
C ASP A 56 7.46 6.76 31.60
N LYS A 57 6.81 7.53 30.73
CA LYS A 57 5.91 7.06 29.66
C LYS A 57 6.44 7.33 28.26
N THR A 58 7.73 7.64 28.12
CA THR A 58 8.37 8.04 26.84
C THR A 58 8.15 7.00 25.75
N ASP A 59 8.46 5.74 26.00
CA ASP A 59 8.30 4.68 25.00
C ASP A 59 6.84 4.50 24.57
N LEU A 60 5.91 4.52 25.53
CA LEU A 60 4.48 4.43 25.23
C LEU A 60 3.99 5.65 24.41
N THR A 61 4.51 6.84 24.70
CA THR A 61 4.21 8.07 23.96
C THR A 61 4.69 7.98 22.52
N LYS A 62 5.93 7.51 22.31
CA LYS A 62 6.51 7.30 20.97
C LYS A 62 5.71 6.27 20.18
N LEU A 63 5.39 5.13 20.79
CA LEU A 63 4.58 4.09 20.14
C LEU A 63 3.20 4.60 19.72
N LEU A 64 2.52 5.36 20.59
CA LEU A 64 1.25 6.00 20.23
C LEU A 64 1.39 6.98 19.07
N ALA A 65 2.48 7.77 19.04
CA ALA A 65 2.76 8.68 17.93
C ALA A 65 2.98 7.93 16.60
N GLU A 66 3.76 6.84 16.61
CA GLU A 66 3.98 5.95 15.45
C GLU A 66 2.67 5.32 14.94
N ILE A 67 1.84 4.81 15.85
CA ILE A 67 0.52 4.26 15.50
C ILE A 67 -0.37 5.36 14.90
N ASN A 68 -0.30 6.57 15.45
CA ASN A 68 -1.14 7.69 15.02
C ASN A 68 -0.73 8.27 13.67
N SER A 69 0.55 8.25 13.34
CA SER A 69 1.08 8.73 12.05
C SER A 69 1.00 7.66 10.94
N SER A 70 0.79 6.39 11.29
CA SER A 70 0.62 5.31 10.32
C SER A 70 -0.61 5.49 9.43
N GLY A 71 -0.41 5.43 8.11
CA GLY A 71 -1.51 5.36 7.13
C GLY A 71 -2.42 4.13 7.31
N LYS A 72 -1.97 3.12 8.07
CA LYS A 72 -2.69 1.88 8.35
C LYS A 72 -3.48 1.91 9.66
N LYS A 73 -3.47 3.02 10.42
CA LYS A 73 -4.14 3.14 11.73
C LYS A 73 -5.60 2.66 11.70
N SER A 74 -6.36 3.09 10.69
CA SER A 74 -7.77 2.73 10.55
C SER A 74 -7.98 1.22 10.38
N GLN A 75 -7.03 0.52 9.75
CA GLN A 75 -7.03 -0.93 9.62
C GLN A 75 -6.60 -1.59 10.94
N TYR A 76 -5.58 -1.08 11.62
CA TYR A 76 -5.16 -1.60 12.93
C TYR A 76 -6.32 -1.60 13.94
N LEU A 77 -7.10 -0.53 13.97
CA LEU A 77 -8.24 -0.37 14.88
C LEU A 77 -9.46 -1.26 14.54
N LYS A 78 -9.43 -2.04 13.45
CA LYS A 78 -10.43 -3.08 13.19
C LYS A 78 -10.20 -4.32 14.05
N ASP A 79 -8.96 -4.58 14.45
CA ASP A 79 -8.66 -5.66 15.39
C ASP A 79 -9.12 -5.26 16.81
N ALA A 80 -10.01 -6.07 17.39
CA ALA A 80 -10.64 -5.75 18.67
C ALA A 80 -9.65 -5.76 19.84
N THR A 81 -8.65 -6.65 19.80
CA THR A 81 -7.62 -6.78 20.84
C THR A 81 -6.69 -5.56 20.81
N PHE A 82 -6.18 -5.22 19.62
CA PHE A 82 -5.35 -4.04 19.41
C PHE A 82 -6.10 -2.76 19.79
N LYS A 83 -7.36 -2.60 19.37
CA LYS A 83 -8.18 -1.45 19.73
C LYS A 83 -8.36 -1.30 21.24
N SER A 84 -8.55 -2.42 21.96
CA SER A 84 -8.64 -2.41 23.42
C SER A 84 -7.33 -1.93 24.06
N LEU A 85 -6.18 -2.48 23.63
CA LEU A 85 -4.86 -2.08 24.13
C LEU A 85 -4.51 -0.63 23.79
N TYR A 86 -4.86 -0.17 22.59
CA TYR A 86 -4.70 1.21 22.16
C TYR A 86 -5.51 2.17 23.06
N ASN A 87 -6.77 1.85 23.36
CA ASN A 87 -7.59 2.65 24.27
C ASN A 87 -7.02 2.65 25.69
N GLN A 88 -6.57 1.50 26.18
CA GLN A 88 -5.90 1.39 27.48
C GLN A 88 -4.65 2.27 27.52
N ALA A 89 -3.87 2.35 26.44
CA ALA A 89 -2.69 3.20 26.37
C ALA A 89 -3.04 4.69 26.47
N TYR A 90 -4.13 5.14 25.85
CA TYR A 90 -4.62 6.51 26.03
C TYR A 90 -5.04 6.81 27.48
N THR A 91 -5.74 5.89 28.14
CA THR A 91 -6.07 6.04 29.56
C THR A 91 -4.82 6.04 30.43
N MET A 92 -3.86 5.15 30.14
CA MET A 92 -2.57 5.04 30.83
C MET A 92 -1.78 6.35 30.74
N MET A 93 -1.86 7.09 29.63
CA MET A 93 -1.19 8.40 29.51
C MET A 93 -1.73 9.44 30.50
N MET A 94 -3.01 9.36 30.86
CA MET A 94 -3.68 10.30 31.77
C MET A 94 -3.61 9.87 33.24
N ASP A 95 -3.26 8.61 33.51
CA ASP A 95 -3.17 8.07 34.86
C ASP A 95 -1.87 8.52 35.55
N LEU A 96 -1.97 9.47 36.49
CA LEU A 96 -0.83 10.00 37.24
C LEU A 96 -0.24 8.98 38.23
N GLU A 97 -0.99 7.94 38.60
CA GLU A 97 -0.59 6.92 39.59
C GLU A 97 -0.11 5.62 38.94
N ALA A 98 -0.11 5.56 37.60
CA ALA A 98 0.36 4.41 36.85
C ALA A 98 1.79 4.01 37.24
N THR A 99 2.00 2.73 37.53
CA THR A 99 3.32 2.19 37.88
C THR A 99 4.17 1.92 36.64
N THR A 100 5.50 1.93 36.79
CA THR A 100 6.45 1.57 35.72
C THR A 100 6.17 0.18 35.15
N LYS A 101 5.75 -0.78 35.98
CA LYS A 101 5.41 -2.13 35.54
C LYS A 101 4.19 -2.11 34.60
N GLN A 102 3.11 -1.45 35.00
CA GLN A 102 1.89 -1.35 34.18
C GLN A 102 2.17 -0.69 32.83
N VAL A 103 2.94 0.41 32.82
CA VAL A 103 3.32 1.12 31.59
C VAL A 103 4.14 0.23 30.66
N ARG A 104 5.15 -0.48 31.19
CA ARG A 104 6.02 -1.36 30.39
C ARG A 104 5.26 -2.56 29.82
N GLU A 105 4.41 -3.21 30.63
CA GLU A 105 3.59 -4.34 30.18
C GLU A 105 2.61 -3.92 29.09
N LEU A 106 1.93 -2.78 29.27
CA LEU A 106 1.01 -2.25 28.26
C LEU A 106 1.75 -1.86 26.97
N HIS A 107 2.91 -1.19 27.07
CA HIS A 107 3.73 -0.87 25.91
C HIS A 107 4.13 -2.15 25.14
N ALA A 108 4.62 -3.18 25.84
CA ALA A 108 5.01 -4.44 25.21
C ALA A 108 3.83 -5.14 24.53
N ASN A 109 2.67 -5.22 25.21
CA ASN A 109 1.47 -5.83 24.67
C ASN A 109 0.90 -5.06 23.48
N LEU A 110 0.86 -3.72 23.55
CA LEU A 110 0.40 -2.88 22.45
C LEU A 110 1.32 -3.04 21.23
N LYS A 111 2.64 -3.01 21.43
CA LYS A 111 3.62 -3.17 20.35
C LYS A 111 3.50 -4.55 19.68
N ALA A 112 3.36 -5.61 20.46
CA ALA A 112 3.23 -6.97 19.95
C ALA A 112 1.88 -7.24 19.25
N SER A 113 0.85 -6.45 19.56
CA SER A 113 -0.49 -6.61 18.99
C SER A 113 -0.74 -5.77 17.74
N ILE A 114 0.23 -4.97 17.26
CA ILE A 114 0.08 -4.23 16.00
C ILE A 114 -0.24 -5.23 14.88
N PRO A 115 -1.43 -5.15 14.25
CA PRO A 115 -1.80 -6.10 13.23
C PRO A 115 -0.91 -5.96 11.98
N VAL A 116 -0.48 -7.09 11.43
CA VAL A 116 0.10 -7.11 10.09
C VAL A 116 -1.05 -6.94 9.11
N VAL A 117 -1.17 -5.75 8.53
CA VAL A 117 -2.16 -5.49 7.49
C VAL A 117 -1.55 -5.76 6.13
N THR A 118 -1.94 -6.90 5.55
CA THR A 118 -1.71 -7.26 4.16
C THR A 118 -2.96 -6.90 3.36
N GLU A 119 -2.83 -5.97 2.42
CA GLU A 119 -3.85 -5.81 1.38
C GLU A 119 -3.76 -7.00 0.41
N PRO A 120 -4.87 -7.42 -0.23
CA PRO A 120 -4.79 -8.45 -1.25
C PRO A 120 -3.86 -7.98 -2.38
N VAL A 121 -2.93 -8.85 -2.79
CA VAL A 121 -2.09 -8.58 -3.97
C VAL A 121 -3.01 -8.40 -5.18
N ALA A 122 -2.90 -7.26 -5.85
CA ALA A 122 -3.73 -6.91 -6.99
C ALA A 122 -2.88 -6.30 -8.11
N ALA A 123 -3.34 -6.46 -9.35
CA ALA A 123 -2.80 -5.75 -10.50
C ALA A 123 -3.47 -4.38 -10.66
N THR A 124 -2.64 -3.37 -10.90
CA THR A 124 -3.07 -2.05 -11.37
C THR A 124 -2.47 -1.76 -12.73
N TYR A 125 -3.29 -1.27 -13.66
CA TYR A 125 -2.91 -1.12 -15.06
C TYR A 125 -3.69 -0.02 -15.76
N HIS A 126 -3.12 0.49 -16.83
CA HIS A 126 -3.79 1.39 -17.75
C HIS A 126 -3.19 1.24 -19.16
N THR A 127 -3.88 1.75 -20.17
CA THR A 127 -3.49 1.59 -21.57
C THR A 127 -3.38 2.93 -22.29
N HIS A 128 -2.55 2.95 -23.33
CA HIS A 128 -2.49 4.02 -24.31
C HIS A 128 -3.44 3.70 -25.46
N ILE A 129 -4.44 4.56 -25.67
CA ILE A 129 -5.51 4.33 -26.62
C ILE A 129 -5.35 5.30 -27.80
N GLN A 130 -5.52 4.80 -29.01
CA GLN A 130 -5.48 5.60 -30.24
C GLN A 130 -6.36 6.87 -30.11
N ASN A 131 -5.81 8.01 -30.52
CA ASN A 131 -6.46 9.34 -30.52
C ASN A 131 -6.91 9.87 -29.15
N VAL A 132 -6.67 9.14 -28.06
CA VAL A 132 -7.01 9.55 -26.69
C VAL A 132 -5.74 9.77 -25.86
N GLY A 133 -4.75 8.89 -26.03
CA GLY A 133 -3.55 8.86 -25.21
C GLY A 133 -3.67 7.88 -24.04
N TRP A 134 -2.86 8.10 -22.99
CA TRP A 134 -2.93 7.30 -21.77
C TRP A 134 -4.21 7.59 -20.99
N GLU A 135 -4.88 6.54 -20.52
CA GLU A 135 -5.90 6.71 -19.49
C GLU A 135 -5.29 7.35 -18.23
N THR A 136 -5.95 8.37 -17.70
CA THR A 136 -5.50 9.09 -16.49
C THR A 136 -5.68 8.28 -15.21
N ALA A 137 -6.72 7.43 -15.17
CA ALA A 137 -7.02 6.56 -14.04
C ALA A 137 -6.48 5.15 -14.29
N TRP A 138 -5.67 4.67 -13.35
CA TRP A 138 -5.26 3.28 -13.26
C TRP A 138 -6.46 2.42 -12.86
N LYS A 139 -6.68 1.33 -13.60
CA LYS A 139 -7.66 0.30 -13.25
C LYS A 139 -7.05 -0.66 -12.26
N THR A 140 -7.89 -1.32 -11.48
CA THR A 140 -7.51 -2.39 -10.56
C THR A 140 -8.30 -3.63 -10.93
N ASP A 141 -7.72 -4.81 -10.70
CA ASP A 141 -8.32 -6.15 -10.78
C ASP A 141 -9.72 -6.27 -11.40
N GLY A 142 -9.77 -6.88 -12.59
CA GLY A 142 -11.00 -7.17 -13.32
C GLY A 142 -11.68 -5.97 -14.00
N VAL A 143 -11.29 -4.73 -13.67
CA VAL A 143 -11.84 -3.52 -14.29
C VAL A 143 -11.21 -3.29 -15.67
N MET A 144 -12.04 -3.12 -16.70
CA MET A 144 -11.57 -2.89 -18.07
C MET A 144 -10.71 -1.61 -18.18
N SER A 145 -9.53 -1.75 -18.78
CA SER A 145 -8.75 -0.66 -19.37
C SER A 145 -8.87 -0.71 -20.90
N GLY A 146 -8.93 0.44 -21.56
CA GLY A 146 -9.19 0.55 -23.00
C GLY A 146 -10.62 0.94 -23.35
N THR A 147 -11.05 0.59 -24.56
CA THR A 147 -12.42 0.81 -25.06
C THR A 147 -13.05 -0.47 -25.59
N SER A 148 -14.38 -0.49 -25.69
CA SER A 148 -15.11 -1.60 -26.29
C SER A 148 -16.14 -1.03 -27.26
N GLY A 149 -16.17 -1.54 -28.50
CA GLY A 149 -17.13 -1.12 -29.52
C GLY A 149 -16.86 0.26 -30.15
N GLN A 150 -15.76 0.93 -29.78
CA GLN A 150 -15.38 2.24 -30.34
C GLN A 150 -14.38 2.13 -31.50
N SER A 151 -13.91 0.91 -31.80
CA SER A 151 -12.91 0.65 -32.85
C SER A 151 -11.57 1.35 -32.67
N LEU A 152 -11.20 1.71 -31.44
CA LEU A 152 -9.91 2.30 -31.11
C LEU A 152 -8.93 1.21 -30.65
N ARG A 153 -7.73 1.20 -31.24
CA ARG A 153 -6.67 0.26 -30.86
C ARG A 153 -5.99 0.68 -29.55
N LEU A 154 -5.52 -0.31 -28.81
CA LEU A 154 -4.46 -0.14 -27.82
C LEU A 154 -3.11 -0.03 -28.54
N GLU A 155 -2.24 0.84 -28.05
CA GLU A 155 -0.88 1.07 -28.57
C GLU A 155 0.20 0.79 -27.52
N GLY A 156 -0.17 0.79 -26.24
CA GLY A 156 0.74 0.46 -25.14
C GLY A 156 0.00 0.18 -23.84
N ILE A 157 0.72 -0.40 -22.88
CA ILE A 157 0.23 -0.79 -21.56
C ILE A 157 1.33 -0.64 -20.50
N GLU A 158 0.92 -0.23 -19.30
CA GLU A 158 1.73 -0.34 -18.09
C GLU A 158 0.94 -1.14 -17.04
N VAL A 159 1.62 -2.06 -16.35
CA VAL A 159 1.04 -2.93 -15.31
C VAL A 159 1.98 -2.99 -14.12
N LYS A 160 1.45 -2.85 -12.91
CA LYS A 160 2.21 -3.01 -11.66
C LYS A 160 1.34 -3.65 -10.58
N LEU A 161 1.97 -4.23 -9.56
CA LEU A 161 1.25 -4.80 -8.43
C LEU A 161 1.09 -3.80 -7.29
N THR A 162 0.02 -3.96 -6.52
CA THR A 162 -0.24 -3.31 -5.23
C THR A 162 -0.54 -4.38 -4.18
N GLY A 163 -0.43 -4.04 -2.89
CA GLY A 163 -0.69 -5.00 -1.81
C GLY A 163 0.41 -6.06 -1.66
N THR A 164 1.62 -5.78 -2.15
CA THR A 164 2.75 -6.70 -2.11
C THR A 164 3.51 -6.65 -0.79
N GLU A 165 3.06 -5.87 0.19
CA GLU A 165 3.71 -5.80 1.50
C GLU A 165 3.79 -7.17 2.17
N GLY A 166 5.01 -7.65 2.39
CA GLY A 166 5.26 -8.97 2.99
C GLY A 166 5.45 -10.10 1.98
N TYR A 167 5.44 -9.80 0.68
CA TYR A 167 5.68 -10.76 -0.40
C TYR A 167 6.81 -10.29 -1.32
N ASP A 168 7.72 -11.20 -1.69
CA ASP A 168 8.61 -11.02 -2.85
C ASP A 168 7.87 -11.44 -4.12
N VAL A 169 6.99 -10.55 -4.59
CA VAL A 169 6.23 -10.75 -5.83
C VAL A 169 6.25 -9.50 -6.71
N GLY A 170 6.54 -9.69 -7.98
CA GLY A 170 6.52 -8.68 -9.04
C GLY A 170 5.71 -9.17 -10.24
N ILE A 171 5.61 -8.31 -11.27
CA ILE A 171 4.94 -8.66 -12.53
C ILE A 171 5.80 -8.28 -13.73
N ARG A 172 5.78 -9.14 -14.75
CA ARG A 172 6.37 -8.85 -16.05
C ARG A 172 5.42 -9.16 -17.19
N TYR A 173 5.53 -8.40 -18.28
CA TYR A 173 4.66 -8.51 -19.44
C TYR A 173 5.37 -8.09 -20.73
N LYS A 174 4.87 -8.55 -21.86
CA LYS A 174 5.30 -8.14 -23.20
C LYS A 174 4.13 -8.20 -24.17
N THR A 175 4.17 -7.38 -25.21
CA THR A 175 3.09 -7.32 -26.20
C THR A 175 3.51 -7.82 -27.58
N HIS A 176 2.55 -8.33 -28.34
CA HIS A 176 2.66 -8.55 -29.77
C HIS A 176 2.20 -7.29 -30.49
N ILE A 177 3.08 -6.67 -31.27
CA ILE A 177 2.86 -5.35 -31.87
C ILE A 177 2.85 -5.50 -33.39
N GLU A 178 1.94 -4.79 -34.04
CA GLU A 178 1.88 -4.73 -35.50
C GLU A 178 3.25 -4.43 -36.14
N ASN A 179 3.59 -5.17 -37.20
CA ASN A 179 4.83 -5.06 -37.98
C ASN A 179 6.14 -5.31 -37.21
N ILE A 180 6.07 -5.60 -35.91
CA ILE A 180 7.23 -5.89 -35.05
C ILE A 180 7.18 -7.34 -34.57
N GLY A 181 5.99 -7.82 -34.21
CA GLY A 181 5.78 -9.11 -33.55
C GLY A 181 5.88 -9.00 -32.04
N TRP A 182 6.21 -10.11 -31.37
CA TRP A 182 6.42 -10.13 -29.93
C TRP A 182 7.66 -9.32 -29.55
N GLU A 183 7.55 -8.48 -28.53
CA GLU A 183 8.73 -7.83 -27.95
C GLU A 183 9.73 -8.88 -27.43
N ASN A 184 11.02 -8.63 -27.67
CA ASN A 184 12.11 -9.52 -27.25
C ASN A 184 12.46 -9.41 -25.76
N VAL A 185 12.01 -8.33 -25.10
CA VAL A 185 12.33 -8.03 -23.70
C VAL A 185 11.03 -7.85 -22.93
N TRP A 186 10.91 -8.57 -21.81
CA TRP A 186 9.83 -8.40 -20.86
C TRP A 186 9.97 -7.07 -20.13
N LYS A 187 8.88 -6.31 -20.05
CA LYS A 187 8.74 -5.10 -19.23
C LYS A 187 8.29 -5.49 -17.83
N THR A 188 8.66 -4.70 -16.84
CA THR A 188 8.39 -5.00 -15.43
C THR A 188 7.75 -3.82 -14.72
N ASN A 189 6.85 -4.09 -13.77
CA ASN A 189 6.41 -3.15 -12.73
C ASN A 189 6.23 -1.68 -13.16
N GLY A 190 5.31 -1.42 -14.09
CA GLY A 190 4.96 -0.08 -14.56
C GLY A 190 5.78 0.41 -15.75
N GLU A 191 6.74 -0.37 -16.24
CA GLU A 191 7.43 -0.06 -17.49
C GLU A 191 6.51 -0.22 -18.71
N MET A 192 6.60 0.69 -19.66
CA MET A 192 5.76 0.67 -20.84
C MET A 192 6.13 -0.48 -21.80
N SER A 193 5.11 -1.27 -22.17
CA SER A 193 5.14 -2.27 -23.25
C SER A 193 4.26 -1.78 -24.41
N GLY A 194 4.73 -1.93 -25.64
CA GLY A 194 4.08 -1.38 -26.84
C GLY A 194 4.88 -0.26 -27.50
N THR A 195 4.20 0.62 -28.25
CA THR A 195 4.82 1.78 -28.90
C THR A 195 4.07 3.08 -28.61
N LYS A 196 4.80 4.19 -28.51
CA LYS A 196 4.23 5.52 -28.28
C LYS A 196 4.50 6.40 -29.49
N GLY A 197 3.44 7.00 -30.02
CA GLY A 197 3.53 7.93 -31.16
C GLY A 197 3.85 7.29 -32.52
N GLN A 198 3.90 5.95 -32.59
CA GLN A 198 4.15 5.23 -33.85
C GLN A 198 2.86 4.76 -34.54
N GLY A 199 1.73 4.79 -33.83
CA GLY A 199 0.44 4.39 -34.39
C GLY A 199 0.27 2.89 -34.60
N LEU A 200 1.12 2.05 -34.00
CA LEU A 200 1.05 0.59 -34.14
C LEU A 200 0.11 -0.01 -33.09
N ARG A 201 -0.74 -0.95 -33.52
CA ARG A 201 -1.65 -1.66 -32.61
C ARG A 201 -0.94 -2.76 -31.82
N LEU A 202 -1.43 -2.99 -30.61
CA LEU A 202 -1.24 -4.26 -29.92
C LEU A 202 -2.18 -5.31 -30.50
N GLU A 203 -1.72 -6.56 -30.61
CA GLU A 203 -2.49 -7.70 -31.12
C GLU A 203 -2.57 -8.84 -30.10
N GLY A 204 -1.62 -8.91 -29.17
CA GLY A 204 -1.57 -9.91 -28.10
C GLY A 204 -0.70 -9.47 -26.93
N ILE A 205 -0.79 -10.19 -25.82
CA ILE A 205 -0.03 -9.92 -24.60
C ILE A 205 0.25 -11.22 -23.83
N ASP A 206 1.45 -11.31 -23.25
CA ASP A 206 1.81 -12.30 -22.22
C ASP A 206 2.07 -11.56 -20.90
N ILE A 207 1.61 -12.12 -19.78
CA ILE A 207 1.80 -11.55 -18.43
C ILE A 207 2.10 -12.69 -17.45
N GLU A 208 3.14 -12.54 -16.63
CA GLU A 208 3.45 -13.49 -15.56
C GLU A 208 3.99 -12.81 -14.30
N LEU A 209 3.81 -13.49 -13.17
CA LEU A 209 4.33 -13.06 -11.88
C LEU A 209 5.79 -13.49 -11.71
N THR A 210 6.56 -12.69 -10.99
CA THR A 210 7.98 -12.91 -10.69
C THR A 210 8.25 -12.79 -9.20
N GLY A 211 9.43 -13.21 -8.74
CA GLY A 211 9.81 -13.17 -7.31
C GLY A 211 9.64 -14.52 -6.60
N ALA A 212 10.20 -14.65 -5.41
CA ALA A 212 10.21 -15.90 -4.65
C ALA A 212 8.80 -16.36 -4.23
N ASP A 213 7.87 -15.41 -4.04
CA ASP A 213 6.49 -15.68 -3.59
C ASP A 213 5.48 -15.72 -4.75
N ALA A 214 5.93 -15.64 -6.01
CA ALA A 214 5.05 -15.70 -7.18
C ALA A 214 4.19 -16.98 -7.24
N ASN A 215 4.69 -18.08 -6.67
CA ASN A 215 3.97 -19.35 -6.62
C ASN A 215 2.77 -19.35 -5.65
N GLN A 216 2.60 -18.29 -4.85
CA GLN A 216 1.45 -18.11 -3.96
C GLN A 216 0.25 -17.46 -4.66
N PHE A 217 0.40 -17.06 -5.93
CA PHE A 217 -0.61 -16.34 -6.69
C PHE A 217 -0.74 -16.88 -8.13
N ASP A 218 -1.86 -16.54 -8.77
CA ASP A 218 -2.09 -16.67 -10.20
C ASP A 218 -2.47 -15.30 -10.78
N VAL A 219 -1.95 -14.98 -11.96
CA VAL A 219 -2.38 -13.80 -12.74
C VAL A 219 -3.22 -14.26 -13.93
N TYR A 220 -4.46 -13.79 -13.97
CA TYR A 220 -5.40 -14.00 -15.07
C TYR A 220 -5.55 -12.73 -15.89
N TYR A 221 -5.58 -12.84 -17.21
CA TYR A 221 -5.81 -11.70 -18.09
C TYR A 221 -6.58 -12.11 -19.35
N GLN A 222 -7.49 -11.24 -19.79
CA GLN A 222 -8.23 -11.41 -21.04
C GLN A 222 -8.23 -10.10 -21.81
N VAL A 223 -8.38 -10.20 -23.14
CA VAL A 223 -8.36 -9.05 -24.03
C VAL A 223 -9.59 -9.03 -24.93
N HIS A 224 -10.04 -7.84 -25.28
CA HIS A 224 -11.04 -7.61 -26.32
C HIS A 224 -10.32 -7.40 -27.64
N ALA A 225 -10.42 -8.38 -28.54
CA ALA A 225 -9.80 -8.34 -29.86
C ALA A 225 -10.84 -8.01 -30.94
N GLN A 226 -10.44 -7.21 -31.92
CA GLN A 226 -11.26 -6.90 -33.08
C GLN A 226 -11.83 -8.17 -33.73
N ASN A 227 -13.11 -8.13 -34.10
CA ASN A 227 -13.89 -9.22 -34.71
C ASN A 227 -14.09 -10.48 -33.85
N PHE A 228 -13.38 -10.64 -32.73
CA PHE A 228 -13.56 -11.75 -31.79
C PHE A 228 -14.30 -11.35 -30.52
N GLY A 229 -14.29 -10.07 -30.17
CA GLY A 229 -14.79 -9.60 -28.89
C GLY A 229 -13.84 -9.99 -27.76
N TRP A 230 -14.39 -10.20 -26.55
CA TRP A 230 -13.63 -10.75 -25.43
C TRP A 230 -13.24 -12.20 -25.72
N LEU A 231 -11.94 -12.47 -25.72
CA LEU A 231 -11.40 -13.82 -25.64
C LEU A 231 -11.43 -14.28 -24.17
N ASP A 232 -11.19 -15.57 -23.97
CA ASP A 232 -11.14 -16.17 -22.63
C ASP A 232 -9.90 -15.70 -21.85
N TRP A 233 -9.86 -16.00 -20.55
CA TRP A 233 -8.76 -15.64 -19.67
C TRP A 233 -7.53 -16.52 -19.92
N ALA A 234 -6.41 -15.89 -20.26
CA ALA A 234 -5.09 -16.47 -20.14
C ALA A 234 -4.63 -16.47 -18.69
N VAL A 235 -3.62 -17.28 -18.39
CA VAL A 235 -3.06 -17.40 -17.04
C VAL A 235 -1.54 -17.59 -17.10
N ASN A 236 -0.81 -16.93 -16.20
CA ASN A 236 0.61 -17.15 -15.90
C ASN A 236 1.51 -17.38 -17.14
N GLY A 237 1.64 -16.36 -17.99
CA GLY A 237 2.53 -16.36 -19.14
C GLY A 237 1.94 -16.97 -20.42
N ALA A 238 0.74 -17.55 -20.36
CA ALA A 238 0.03 -17.99 -21.56
C ALA A 238 -0.43 -16.80 -22.42
N SER A 239 -0.37 -16.89 -23.74
CA SER A 239 -0.78 -15.74 -24.57
C SER A 239 -2.26 -15.41 -24.46
N ALA A 240 -2.58 -14.12 -24.54
CA ALA A 240 -3.93 -13.60 -24.75
C ALA A 240 -3.97 -12.73 -26.02
N GLY A 241 -5.04 -12.84 -26.81
CA GLY A 241 -5.22 -12.05 -28.03
C GLY A 241 -5.14 -12.85 -29.32
N THR A 242 -4.59 -12.25 -30.36
CA THR A 242 -4.54 -12.85 -31.70
C THR A 242 -3.17 -12.68 -32.34
N ALA A 243 -2.79 -13.62 -33.20
CA ALA A 243 -1.63 -13.49 -34.07
C ALA A 243 -1.94 -13.95 -35.50
N GLY A 244 -1.36 -13.27 -36.50
CA GLY A 244 -1.55 -13.60 -37.92
C GLY A 244 -2.87 -13.10 -38.53
N PHE A 245 -3.67 -12.35 -37.78
CA PHE A 245 -4.94 -11.77 -38.27
C PHE A 245 -4.84 -10.27 -38.60
N GLY A 246 -3.88 -9.56 -38.02
CA GLY A 246 -3.84 -8.10 -38.10
C GLY A 246 -4.92 -7.42 -37.25
N TYR A 247 -5.44 -8.09 -36.22
CA TYR A 247 -6.55 -7.58 -35.41
C TYR A 247 -6.03 -6.84 -34.16
N ARG A 248 -6.55 -5.63 -33.96
CA ARG A 248 -6.20 -4.80 -32.80
C ARG A 248 -6.83 -5.34 -31.52
N LEU A 249 -6.11 -5.18 -30.42
CA LEU A 249 -6.70 -5.15 -29.09
C LEU A 249 -7.38 -3.80 -28.86
N GLU A 250 -8.54 -3.82 -28.21
CA GLU A 250 -9.31 -2.63 -27.88
C GLU A 250 -9.41 -2.43 -26.36
N GLY A 251 -9.34 -3.51 -25.58
CA GLY A 251 -9.40 -3.46 -24.12
C GLY A 251 -8.78 -4.68 -23.46
N ILE A 252 -8.49 -4.56 -22.16
CA ILE A 252 -7.88 -5.61 -21.34
C ILE A 252 -8.47 -5.62 -19.93
N ARG A 253 -8.53 -6.80 -19.33
CA ARG A 253 -8.73 -7.02 -17.89
C ARG A 253 -7.62 -7.91 -17.37
N ILE A 254 -7.10 -7.59 -16.20
CA ILE A 254 -6.09 -8.35 -15.47
C ILE A 254 -6.62 -8.53 -14.04
N SER A 255 -6.43 -9.70 -13.44
CA SER A 255 -6.73 -9.97 -12.03
C SER A 255 -5.67 -10.88 -11.44
N VAL A 256 -5.27 -10.60 -10.19
CA VAL A 256 -4.38 -11.43 -9.40
C VAL A 256 -5.19 -12.09 -8.29
N VAL A 257 -5.04 -13.40 -8.16
CA VAL A 257 -5.75 -14.19 -7.14
C VAL A 257 -4.78 -15.10 -6.40
N PRO A 258 -5.12 -15.56 -5.18
CA PRO A 258 -4.33 -16.60 -4.51
C PRO A 258 -4.20 -17.85 -5.39
N LYS A 259 -3.08 -18.55 -5.28
CA LYS A 259 -2.80 -19.75 -6.07
C LYS A 259 -3.94 -20.76 -5.98
N GLY A 260 -4.43 -21.21 -7.14
CA GLY A 260 -5.49 -22.23 -7.21
C GLY A 260 -6.90 -21.71 -6.91
N ALA A 261 -7.09 -20.40 -6.71
CA ALA A 261 -8.41 -19.79 -6.71
C ALA A 261 -9.06 -19.93 -8.10
N ALA A 262 -10.39 -19.82 -8.14
CA ALA A 262 -11.12 -19.94 -9.40
C ALA A 262 -10.77 -18.80 -10.37
N ALA A 263 -10.57 -19.14 -11.64
CA ALA A 263 -10.42 -18.15 -12.71
C ALA A 263 -11.65 -17.22 -12.76
N PRO A 264 -11.49 -15.93 -13.10
CA PRO A 264 -12.64 -15.02 -13.20
C PRO A 264 -13.65 -15.37 -14.31
N GLY A 265 -13.27 -16.26 -15.24
CA GLY A 265 -14.11 -16.76 -16.32
C GLY A 265 -13.49 -17.97 -17.03
N SER A 266 -14.04 -18.33 -18.19
CA SER A 266 -13.50 -19.40 -19.05
C SER A 266 -12.04 -19.12 -19.40
N THR A 267 -11.24 -20.18 -19.51
CA THR A 267 -9.83 -20.15 -19.94
C THR A 267 -9.58 -20.97 -21.21
N ALA A 268 -10.64 -21.31 -21.95
CA ALA A 268 -10.59 -22.30 -23.03
C ALA A 268 -9.95 -21.76 -24.32
N ARG A 269 -10.22 -20.49 -24.66
CA ARG A 269 -9.72 -19.85 -25.89
C ARG A 269 -9.16 -18.44 -25.65
N PRO A 270 -8.07 -18.30 -24.89
CA PRO A 270 -7.49 -17.00 -24.59
C PRO A 270 -6.71 -16.39 -25.77
N PHE A 271 -6.20 -17.25 -26.66
CA PHE A 271 -5.41 -16.86 -27.81
C PHE A 271 -5.87 -17.57 -29.08
N VAL A 272 -5.84 -16.86 -30.21
CA VAL A 272 -6.17 -17.40 -31.53
C VAL A 272 -5.08 -17.05 -32.51
N GLN A 273 -4.50 -18.07 -33.16
CA GLN A 273 -3.44 -17.88 -34.15
C GLN A 273 -3.89 -18.32 -35.54
N ASN A 274 -3.58 -17.50 -36.54
CA ASN A 274 -3.72 -17.83 -37.94
C ASN A 274 -2.34 -18.24 -38.50
N ASN A 275 -2.23 -19.46 -39.03
CA ASN A 275 -0.98 -20.01 -39.57
C ASN A 275 -0.92 -19.91 -41.10
N GLN A 276 -1.44 -18.81 -41.68
CA GLN A 276 -1.35 -18.59 -43.13
C GLN A 276 0.08 -18.32 -43.58
#